data_AF-A0A2E5HIK1-F1
#
_entry.id   AF-A0A2E5HIK1-F1
#
_cell.length_a   1.000
_cell.length_b   1.000
_cell.length_c   1.000
_cell.angle_alpha   90.00
_cell.angle_beta   90.00
_cell.angle_gamma   90.00
#
_symmetry.space_group_name_H-M   'P 1'
#
loop_
_entity.id
_entity.type
_entity.pdbx_description
1 polymer ?
#
loop_
_entity_poly.entity_id
_entity_poly.type
_entity_poly.pdbx_seq_one_letter_code
_entity_poly.pdbx_strand_id
1 'polypeptide(L)'
;MALGACSERSSVTPPTPTPAAPVRETIPDTAWLSAESCQPCHAVGAPTAKPWDAVSVYPDLYGHPPLNPTSPEWVAAGLADRLPTDMTVSEWQIYKKFKKDKEPQGCLGCHEASAAQPEVSLTPGPLAGVDFDPRVPELHRWLHTPDDALERTFGVWLNASTHRTLLILTVKVLNYGAGHRAPTSPGSHVLLLVDAVDSEGAPLALHKGYRLPEEVGARFSGRAGELYGRFYGRGDAQTLQERPDGATRVVMDSRLQAGQHDELNFVFLLPEEAPEEGVAWSATARLVWRGSLAEAGAGRVLEEARADSSGKDE
;
A
#
# COMPACT_ATOMS: atom_id res chain seq x y z
N MET A 1 87.30 27.13 -5.49
CA MET A 1 86.88 26.15 -6.51
C MET A 1 87.27 24.77 -6.02
N ALA A 2 86.31 24.03 -5.45
CA ALA A 2 86.40 22.62 -5.14
C ALA A 2 85.03 22.04 -5.52
N LEU A 3 84.99 21.11 -6.48
CA LEU A 3 83.76 20.47 -6.94
C LEU A 3 83.64 19.12 -6.24
N GLY A 4 82.57 18.99 -5.44
CA GLY A 4 82.22 17.78 -4.69
C GLY A 4 81.52 16.73 -5.56
N ALA A 5 81.73 15.47 -5.20
CA ALA A 5 81.13 14.30 -5.80
C ALA A 5 79.62 14.19 -5.49
N CYS A 6 78.81 13.87 -6.51
CA CYS A 6 77.41 13.49 -6.37
C CYS A 6 77.28 11.95 -6.38
N SER A 7 76.57 11.46 -5.37
CA SER A 7 76.21 10.07 -5.08
C SER A 7 75.16 9.52 -6.08
N GLU A 8 75.36 8.28 -6.52
CA GLU A 8 74.38 7.49 -7.29
C GLU A 8 73.16 7.16 -6.42
N ARG A 9 71.98 7.63 -6.83
CA ARG A 9 70.69 7.21 -6.26
C ARG A 9 70.23 5.94 -6.96
N SER A 10 70.13 4.86 -6.20
CA SER A 10 69.48 3.62 -6.61
C SER A 10 67.97 3.85 -6.72
N SER A 11 67.41 3.61 -7.91
CA SER A 11 65.97 3.71 -8.17
C SER A 11 65.25 2.48 -7.58
N VAL A 12 64.59 2.66 -6.44
CA VAL A 12 63.68 1.66 -5.88
C VAL A 12 62.32 1.81 -6.56
N THR A 13 61.94 0.82 -7.37
CA THR A 13 60.58 0.72 -7.92
C THR A 13 59.62 0.37 -6.77
N PRO A 14 58.55 1.15 -6.54
CA PRO A 14 57.57 0.81 -5.50
C PRO A 14 56.80 -0.46 -5.90
N PRO A 15 56.44 -1.32 -4.93
CA PRO A 15 55.67 -2.52 -5.20
C PRO A 15 54.28 -2.15 -5.73
N THR A 16 53.84 -2.87 -6.76
CA THR A 16 52.46 -2.82 -7.28
C THR A 16 51.50 -3.18 -6.14
N PRO A 17 50.46 -2.38 -5.87
CA PRO A 17 49.48 -2.72 -4.84
C PRO A 17 48.76 -4.01 -5.22
N THR A 18 48.85 -5.00 -4.34
CA THR A 18 48.05 -6.23 -4.43
C THR A 18 46.57 -5.85 -4.38
N PRO A 19 45.73 -6.27 -5.35
CA PRO A 19 44.30 -6.05 -5.26
C PRO A 19 43.78 -6.69 -3.96
N ALA A 20 43.06 -5.90 -3.16
CA ALA A 20 42.43 -6.40 -1.94
C ALA A 20 41.54 -7.60 -2.30
N ALA A 21 41.65 -8.69 -1.56
CA ALA A 21 40.73 -9.81 -1.68
C ALA A 21 39.30 -9.27 -1.51
N PRO A 22 38.33 -9.69 -2.33
CA PRO A 22 36.94 -9.27 -2.14
C PRO A 22 36.54 -9.63 -0.72
N VAL A 23 36.16 -8.61 0.04
CA VAL A 23 35.54 -8.81 1.34
C VAL A 23 34.29 -9.63 1.05
N ARG A 24 34.30 -10.90 1.44
CA ARG A 24 33.06 -11.67 1.56
C ARG A 24 32.32 -11.02 2.71
N GLU A 25 31.48 -10.04 2.38
CA GLU A 25 30.43 -9.58 3.28
C GLU A 25 29.65 -10.82 3.70
N THR A 26 29.78 -11.19 4.98
CA THR A 26 28.86 -12.14 5.58
C THR A 26 27.48 -11.53 5.43
N ILE A 27 26.66 -12.11 4.55
CA ILE A 27 25.29 -11.63 4.39
C ILE A 27 24.63 -11.80 5.78
N PRO A 28 24.06 -10.73 6.37
CA PRO A 28 23.43 -10.80 7.69
C PRO A 28 22.42 -11.95 7.76
N ASP A 29 22.21 -12.53 8.93
CA ASP A 29 21.26 -13.64 9.14
C ASP A 29 19.95 -13.38 8.39
N THR A 30 19.70 -14.19 7.36
CA THR A 30 18.59 -14.04 6.42
C THR A 30 17.39 -14.87 6.81
N ALA A 31 17.32 -15.34 8.06
CA ALA A 31 16.14 -16.02 8.57
C ALA A 31 14.85 -15.18 8.42
N TRP A 32 14.95 -13.84 8.41
CA TRP A 32 13.83 -12.93 8.10
C TRP A 32 13.49 -12.84 6.60
N LEU A 33 14.42 -13.27 5.74
CA LEU A 33 14.26 -13.46 4.29
C LEU A 33 13.98 -14.93 3.95
N SER A 34 13.32 -15.68 4.85
CA SER A 34 12.94 -17.08 4.61
C SER A 34 12.19 -17.24 3.28
N ALA A 35 12.02 -18.47 2.78
CA ALA A 35 11.34 -18.73 1.51
C ALA A 35 9.88 -18.21 1.44
N GLU A 36 9.28 -17.83 2.58
CA GLU A 36 7.97 -17.15 2.69
C GLU A 36 8.07 -15.62 2.59
N SER A 37 9.29 -15.07 2.55
CA SER A 37 9.58 -13.66 2.41
C SER A 37 9.67 -13.33 0.92
N CYS A 38 8.61 -12.73 0.39
CA CYS A 38 8.61 -12.12 -0.95
C CYS A 38 9.50 -10.86 -1.01
N GLN A 39 9.85 -10.33 0.16
CA GLN A 39 10.55 -9.06 0.35
C GLN A 39 11.88 -8.93 -0.41
N PRO A 40 12.81 -9.91 -0.43
CA PRO A 40 14.06 -9.78 -1.19
C PRO A 40 13.88 -9.61 -2.70
N CYS A 41 12.76 -10.08 -3.28
CA CYS A 41 12.49 -9.99 -4.71
C CYS A 41 11.53 -8.84 -5.07
N HIS A 42 10.63 -8.47 -4.15
CA HIS A 42 9.53 -7.54 -4.44
C HIS A 42 9.60 -6.23 -3.66
N ALA A 43 10.42 -6.13 -2.62
CA ALA A 43 10.31 -5.00 -1.70
C ALA A 43 10.88 -3.71 -2.20
N VAL A 44 11.82 -3.76 -3.15
CA VAL A 44 12.63 -2.58 -3.45
C VAL A 44 12.61 -2.22 -4.93
N GLY A 45 12.21 -0.97 -5.17
CA GLY A 45 12.38 -0.29 -6.44
C GLY A 45 13.82 0.19 -6.64
N ALA A 46 14.00 1.04 -7.66
CA ALA A 46 15.29 1.64 -7.94
C ALA A 46 15.85 2.44 -6.73
N PRO A 47 17.18 2.50 -6.57
CA PRO A 47 17.81 3.41 -5.62
C PRO A 47 17.33 4.85 -5.85
N THR A 48 17.07 5.54 -4.76
CA THR A 48 16.73 6.96 -4.77
C THR A 48 18.01 7.78 -4.67
N ALA A 49 18.03 8.93 -5.35
CA ALA A 49 19.18 9.85 -5.27
C ALA A 49 19.32 10.52 -3.88
N LYS A 50 18.28 10.45 -3.05
CA LYS A 50 18.22 11.02 -1.70
C LYS A 50 17.44 10.07 -0.80
N PRO A 51 17.84 9.89 0.47
CA PRO A 51 17.03 9.15 1.44
C PRO A 51 15.59 9.66 1.45
N TRP A 52 14.63 8.74 1.38
CA TRP A 52 13.20 9.07 1.49
C TRP A 52 12.79 8.98 2.97
N ASP A 53 11.79 9.77 3.36
CA ASP A 53 11.32 9.83 4.75
C ASP A 53 10.40 8.65 5.07
N ALA A 54 11.01 7.48 5.32
CA ALA A 54 10.26 6.26 5.64
C ALA A 54 9.43 6.39 6.91
N VAL A 55 9.89 7.18 7.89
CA VAL A 55 9.19 7.38 9.16
C VAL A 55 7.90 8.17 8.97
N SER A 56 7.92 9.20 8.11
CA SER A 56 6.72 9.96 7.78
C SER A 56 5.66 9.14 7.03
N VAL A 57 6.08 8.17 6.21
CA VAL A 57 5.16 7.34 5.40
C VAL A 57 4.66 6.13 6.20
N TYR A 58 5.53 5.56 7.03
CA TYR A 58 5.30 4.35 7.79
C TYR A 58 5.59 4.53 9.28
N PRO A 59 4.88 5.45 9.96
CA PRO A 59 5.10 5.69 11.39
C PRO A 59 4.81 4.45 12.23
N ASP A 60 3.92 3.57 11.76
CA ASP A 60 3.57 2.28 12.36
C ASP A 60 4.67 1.21 12.23
N LEU A 61 5.57 1.34 11.25
CA LEU A 61 6.72 0.44 11.15
C LEU A 61 7.87 0.90 12.07
N TYR A 62 7.87 2.17 12.48
CA TYR A 62 8.93 2.74 13.31
C TYR A 62 8.98 2.08 14.70
N GLY A 63 10.16 1.67 15.14
CA GLY A 63 10.35 0.97 16.43
C GLY A 63 10.15 -0.55 16.39
N HIS A 64 9.94 -1.13 15.20
CA HIS A 64 9.81 -2.59 15.02
C HIS A 64 10.94 -3.20 14.17
N PRO A 65 12.24 -3.10 14.55
CA PRO A 65 13.30 -3.82 13.83
C PRO A 65 13.02 -5.33 13.81
N PRO A 66 13.36 -6.05 12.71
CA PRO A 66 14.01 -5.57 11.47
C PRO A 66 13.02 -5.08 10.38
N LEU A 67 11.76 -4.77 10.74
CA LEU A 67 10.66 -4.53 9.79
C LEU A 67 10.56 -3.09 9.29
N ASN A 68 11.42 -2.20 9.79
CA ASN A 68 11.43 -0.78 9.43
C ASN A 68 12.49 -0.51 8.35
N PRO A 69 12.15 0.20 7.25
CA PRO A 69 13.12 0.63 6.23
C PRO A 69 14.36 1.36 6.74
N THR A 70 14.32 1.93 7.96
CA THR A 70 15.47 2.61 8.58
C THR A 70 16.24 1.74 9.58
N SER A 71 15.95 0.44 9.67
CA SER A 71 16.64 -0.45 10.63
C SER A 71 18.08 -0.77 10.18
N PRO A 72 19.00 -1.11 11.11
CA PRO A 72 20.36 -1.52 10.76
C PRO A 72 20.40 -2.67 9.75
N GLU A 73 19.43 -3.59 9.79
CA GLU A 73 19.31 -4.71 8.87
C GLU A 73 18.97 -4.25 7.45
N TRP A 74 18.05 -3.29 7.29
CA TRP A 74 17.75 -2.69 5.98
C TRP A 74 18.93 -1.90 5.41
N VAL A 75 19.65 -1.19 6.27
CA VAL A 75 20.87 -0.47 5.88
C VAL A 75 21.95 -1.45 5.44
N ALA A 76 22.20 -2.50 6.22
CA ALA A 76 23.18 -3.55 5.91
C ALA A 76 22.82 -4.33 4.63
N ALA A 77 21.53 -4.48 4.34
CA ALA A 77 21.04 -5.09 3.10
C ALA A 77 21.02 -4.13 1.89
N GLY A 78 21.45 -2.87 2.06
CA GLY A 78 21.45 -1.86 1.00
C GLY A 78 20.05 -1.52 0.50
N LEU A 79 19.04 -1.58 1.37
CA LEU A 79 17.63 -1.30 1.04
C LEU A 79 17.17 0.07 1.54
N ALA A 80 17.92 0.71 2.44
CA ALA A 80 17.53 1.97 3.09
C ALA A 80 17.38 3.16 2.12
N ASP A 81 18.03 3.12 0.95
CA ASP A 81 17.93 4.13 -0.10
C ASP A 81 16.97 3.74 -1.23
N ARG A 82 16.22 2.64 -1.11
CA ARG A 82 15.28 2.17 -2.15
C ARG A 82 13.84 2.46 -1.75
N LEU A 83 13.01 2.85 -2.73
CA LEU A 83 11.57 3.00 -2.48
C LEU A 83 10.92 1.64 -2.29
N PRO A 84 10.00 1.51 -1.33
CA PRO A 84 9.31 0.27 -1.10
C PRO A 84 8.26 0.08 -2.19
N THR A 85 8.40 -0.98 -2.98
CA THR A 85 7.42 -1.36 -3.99
C THR A 85 6.41 -2.35 -3.43
N ASP A 86 6.83 -3.16 -2.47
CA ASP A 86 6.03 -4.12 -1.73
C ASP A 86 6.48 -4.13 -0.26
N MET A 87 5.54 -3.99 0.67
CA MET A 87 5.83 -4.09 2.12
C MET A 87 4.98 -5.16 2.79
N THR A 88 4.30 -6.02 2.03
CA THR A 88 3.30 -6.99 2.50
C THR A 88 3.81 -7.82 3.66
N VAL A 89 5.04 -8.34 3.54
CA VAL A 89 5.64 -9.19 4.59
C VAL A 89 5.91 -8.38 5.85
N SER A 90 6.48 -7.19 5.74
CA SER A 90 6.74 -6.32 6.90
C SER A 90 5.44 -5.89 7.59
N GLU A 91 4.42 -5.53 6.81
CA GLU A 91 3.07 -5.19 7.28
C GLU A 91 2.43 -6.38 8.01
N TRP A 92 2.54 -7.59 7.45
CA TRP A 92 2.02 -8.81 8.05
C TRP A 92 2.72 -9.19 9.34
N GLN A 93 4.05 -9.10 9.37
CA GLN A 93 4.82 -9.39 10.58
C GLN A 93 4.46 -8.45 11.75
N ILE A 94 4.05 -7.21 11.45
CA ILE A 94 3.54 -6.29 12.45
C ILE A 94 2.13 -6.69 12.89
N TYR A 95 1.23 -6.99 11.94
CA TYR A 95 -0.11 -7.46 12.27
C TYR A 95 -0.09 -8.69 13.19
N LYS A 96 0.80 -9.67 12.93
CA LYS A 96 1.00 -10.84 13.79
C LYS A 96 1.33 -10.48 15.24
N LYS A 97 2.12 -9.42 15.47
CA LYS A 97 2.47 -8.98 16.83
C LYS A 97 1.24 -8.47 17.59
N PHE A 98 0.24 -7.97 16.89
CA PHE A 98 -1.00 -7.44 17.47
C PHE A 98 -2.10 -8.51 17.60
N LYS A 99 -2.17 -9.48 16.69
CA LYS A 99 -3.11 -10.60 16.74
C LYS A 99 -2.60 -11.74 17.64
N LYS A 100 -2.82 -11.60 18.95
CA LYS A 100 -2.46 -12.63 19.97
C LYS A 100 -3.50 -13.75 20.09
N ASP A 101 -4.70 -13.55 19.56
CA ASP A 101 -5.89 -14.39 19.70
C ASP A 101 -6.11 -15.37 18.55
N LYS A 102 -5.32 -15.29 17.48
CA LYS A 102 -5.38 -16.19 16.34
C LYS A 102 -4.02 -16.82 16.11
N GLU A 103 -3.99 -18.14 15.89
CA GLU A 103 -2.80 -18.80 15.36
C GLU A 103 -2.39 -18.06 14.09
N PRO A 104 -1.15 -17.55 14.00
CA PRO A 104 -0.73 -16.77 12.85
C PRO A 104 -0.73 -17.67 11.62
N GLN A 105 -1.78 -17.57 10.81
CA GLN A 105 -1.78 -18.17 9.50
C GLN A 105 -0.63 -17.53 8.71
N GLY A 106 0.32 -18.36 8.25
CA GLY A 106 1.29 -17.97 7.23
C GLY A 106 0.60 -17.40 6.00
N CYS A 107 1.32 -16.71 5.13
CA CYS A 107 0.76 -16.23 3.85
C CYS A 107 0.00 -17.36 3.13
N LEU A 108 0.59 -18.54 3.09
CA LEU A 108 0.00 -19.74 2.50
C LEU A 108 -1.27 -20.21 3.22
N GLY A 109 -1.38 -20.01 4.54
CA GLY A 109 -2.58 -20.36 5.29
C GLY A 109 -3.83 -19.58 4.85
N CYS A 110 -3.67 -18.35 4.36
CA CYS A 110 -4.79 -17.57 3.80
C CYS A 110 -4.92 -17.74 2.28
N HIS A 111 -3.80 -17.79 1.55
CA HIS A 111 -3.79 -17.83 0.09
C HIS A 111 -4.01 -19.24 -0.50
N GLU A 112 -3.73 -20.31 0.24
CA GLU A 112 -3.94 -21.69 -0.20
C GLU A 112 -5.23 -22.31 0.33
N ALA A 113 -5.93 -21.67 1.29
CA ALA A 113 -7.12 -22.24 1.92
C ALA A 113 -8.26 -22.58 0.93
N SER A 114 -8.25 -22.00 -0.28
CA SER A 114 -9.25 -22.25 -1.33
C SER A 114 -8.72 -23.01 -2.55
N ALA A 115 -7.41 -23.25 -2.68
CA ALA A 115 -6.83 -23.93 -3.83
C ALA A 115 -6.38 -25.34 -3.43
N ALA A 116 -6.73 -26.34 -4.24
CA ALA A 116 -6.13 -27.66 -4.09
C ALA A 116 -4.60 -27.49 -4.14
N GLN A 117 -3.94 -27.80 -3.03
CA GLN A 117 -2.52 -27.47 -2.82
C GLN A 117 -1.67 -28.02 -3.97
N PRO A 118 -1.00 -27.17 -4.77
CA PRO A 118 0.10 -27.66 -5.56
C PRO A 118 1.23 -28.02 -4.58
N GLU A 119 1.83 -29.20 -4.73
CA GLU A 119 3.03 -29.60 -3.97
C GLU A 119 4.22 -28.73 -4.38
N VAL A 120 4.28 -27.49 -3.89
CA VAL A 120 5.41 -26.60 -4.14
C VAL A 120 6.41 -26.77 -3.00
N SER A 121 7.38 -27.65 -3.21
CA SER A 121 8.51 -27.80 -2.28
C SER A 121 9.49 -26.66 -2.47
N LEU A 122 9.42 -25.65 -1.60
CA LEU A 122 10.44 -24.61 -1.49
C LEU A 122 11.68 -25.23 -0.83
N THR A 123 12.72 -25.46 -1.63
CA THR A 123 14.00 -25.95 -1.09
C THR A 123 14.64 -24.84 -0.23
N PRO A 124 14.95 -25.07 1.05
CA PRO A 124 15.58 -24.04 1.88
C PRO A 124 17.00 -23.75 1.39
N GLY A 125 17.30 -22.48 1.09
CA GLY A 125 18.63 -22.03 0.69
C GLY A 125 18.82 -20.52 0.90
N PRO A 126 20.06 -20.03 1.07
CA PRO A 126 20.33 -18.63 1.33
C PRO A 126 20.25 -17.80 0.03
N LEU A 127 19.22 -16.94 -0.02
CA LEU A 127 19.17 -15.63 -0.67
C LEU A 127 18.85 -15.46 -2.17
N ALA A 128 18.22 -14.29 -2.38
CA ALA A 128 17.97 -13.54 -3.60
C ALA A 128 18.96 -13.80 -4.74
N GLY A 129 18.42 -14.03 -5.94
CA GLY A 129 19.20 -14.33 -7.13
C GLY A 129 19.06 -15.76 -7.65
N VAL A 130 18.03 -16.50 -7.21
CA VAL A 130 17.62 -17.72 -7.94
C VAL A 130 17.26 -17.30 -9.36
N ASP A 131 17.96 -17.88 -10.34
CA ASP A 131 17.55 -17.81 -11.74
C ASP A 131 16.07 -18.18 -11.79
N PHE A 132 15.24 -17.25 -12.26
CA PHE A 132 13.83 -17.49 -12.52
C PHE A 132 13.74 -18.75 -13.38
N ASP A 133 13.30 -19.88 -12.83
CA ASP A 133 12.96 -21.04 -13.65
C ASP A 133 11.56 -20.77 -14.24
N PRO A 134 11.45 -20.40 -15.52
CA PRO A 134 10.16 -20.12 -16.15
C PRO A 134 9.25 -21.36 -16.20
N ARG A 135 9.75 -22.54 -15.78
CA ARG A 135 9.00 -23.79 -15.67
C ARG A 135 8.38 -24.02 -14.29
N VAL A 136 8.58 -23.12 -13.32
CA VAL A 136 7.83 -23.09 -12.05
C VAL A 136 6.89 -21.87 -11.96
N PRO A 137 6.05 -21.58 -12.98
CA PRO A 137 5.12 -20.46 -12.95
C PRO A 137 4.03 -20.63 -11.87
N GLU A 138 3.87 -21.84 -11.34
CA GLU A 138 2.90 -22.18 -10.29
C GLU A 138 3.19 -21.44 -8.97
N LEU A 139 4.45 -21.11 -8.69
CA LEU A 139 4.86 -20.39 -7.47
C LEU A 139 4.40 -18.92 -7.44
N HIS A 140 3.89 -18.38 -8.54
CA HIS A 140 3.25 -17.06 -8.58
C HIS A 140 1.80 -17.14 -9.05
N ARG A 141 1.34 -18.30 -9.51
CA ARG A 141 -0.04 -18.49 -9.94
C ARG A 141 -1.00 -18.53 -8.75
N TRP A 142 -0.53 -18.91 -7.56
CA TRP A 142 -1.30 -18.78 -6.30
C TRP A 142 -1.36 -17.34 -5.76
N LEU A 143 -0.46 -16.44 -6.22
CA LEU A 143 -0.58 -14.99 -5.99
C LEU A 143 -1.68 -14.36 -6.85
N HIS A 144 -2.33 -15.12 -7.74
CA HIS A 144 -3.61 -14.68 -8.27
C HIS A 144 -4.61 -14.63 -7.13
N THR A 145 -4.78 -13.43 -6.59
CA THR A 145 -5.90 -13.03 -5.77
C THR A 145 -7.16 -13.59 -6.45
N PRO A 146 -7.88 -14.54 -5.80
CA PRO A 146 -9.17 -15.00 -6.32
C PRO A 146 -10.00 -13.81 -6.77
N ASP A 147 -10.82 -13.97 -7.80
CA ASP A 147 -11.58 -12.85 -8.33
C ASP A 147 -12.35 -12.13 -7.20
N ASP A 148 -12.79 -12.85 -6.17
CA ASP A 148 -13.54 -12.31 -5.04
C ASP A 148 -12.73 -11.91 -3.79
N ALA A 149 -11.41 -12.07 -3.80
CA ALA A 149 -10.62 -11.83 -2.60
C ALA A 149 -10.59 -10.36 -2.16
N LEU A 150 -10.78 -9.40 -3.07
CA LEU A 150 -10.94 -8.00 -2.71
C LEU A 150 -12.27 -7.72 -1.98
N GLU A 151 -13.37 -8.34 -2.41
CA GLU A 151 -14.67 -8.27 -1.70
C GLU A 151 -14.57 -8.89 -0.31
N ARG A 152 -13.80 -9.96 -0.15
CA ARG A 152 -13.54 -10.57 1.16
C ARG A 152 -12.56 -9.80 2.04
N THR A 153 -11.84 -8.83 1.48
CA THR A 153 -10.83 -8.04 2.20
C THR A 153 -11.45 -6.81 2.85
N PHE A 154 -12.31 -6.12 2.10
CA PHE A 154 -12.86 -4.84 2.49
C PHE A 154 -14.29 -4.95 3.02
N GLY A 155 -14.63 -4.07 3.96
CA GLY A 155 -16.01 -3.83 4.36
C GLY A 155 -16.33 -2.35 4.30
N VAL A 156 -17.57 -2.03 3.95
CA VAL A 156 -18.10 -0.66 4.06
C VAL A 156 -19.35 -0.65 4.91
N TRP A 157 -19.45 0.32 5.79
CA TRP A 157 -20.65 0.57 6.58
C TRP A 157 -21.02 2.04 6.50
N LEU A 158 -22.32 2.31 6.41
CA LEU A 158 -22.87 3.65 6.25
C LEU A 158 -23.94 3.88 7.30
N ASN A 159 -23.70 4.86 8.16
CA ASN A 159 -24.70 5.44 9.03
C ASN A 159 -25.10 6.81 8.52
N ALA A 160 -26.38 7.13 8.65
CA ALA A 160 -26.93 8.41 8.26
C ALA A 160 -27.75 8.99 9.42
N SER A 161 -27.65 10.29 9.60
CA SER A 161 -28.48 11.06 10.53
C SER A 161 -28.81 12.41 9.92
N THR A 162 -29.95 12.97 10.27
CA THR A 162 -30.36 14.29 9.81
C THR A 162 -30.41 15.28 10.97
N HIS A 163 -29.99 16.50 10.70
CA HIS A 163 -30.11 17.61 11.64
C HIS A 163 -30.46 18.90 10.89
N ARG A 164 -31.73 19.30 10.96
CA ARG A 164 -32.28 20.40 10.14
C ARG A 164 -32.07 20.11 8.65
N THR A 165 -31.46 21.02 7.92
CA THR A 165 -31.13 20.93 6.48
C THR A 165 -29.80 20.22 6.21
N LEU A 166 -29.30 19.42 7.15
CA LEU A 166 -28.04 18.68 7.02
C LEU A 166 -28.30 17.18 7.07
N LEU A 167 -27.82 16.46 6.06
CA LEU A 167 -27.63 15.01 6.08
C LEU A 167 -26.18 14.72 6.47
N ILE A 168 -25.98 14.09 7.61
CA ILE A 168 -24.68 13.71 8.14
C ILE A 168 -24.50 12.21 7.94
N LEU A 169 -23.54 11.84 7.11
CA LEU A 169 -23.16 10.47 6.82
C LEU A 169 -21.84 10.14 7.54
N THR A 170 -21.83 9.03 8.28
CA THR A 170 -20.62 8.44 8.87
C THR A 170 -20.34 7.14 8.14
N VAL A 171 -19.24 7.10 7.40
CA VAL A 171 -18.81 5.94 6.62
C VAL A 171 -17.65 5.27 7.34
N LYS A 172 -17.74 3.96 7.55
CA LYS A 172 -16.60 3.15 8.00
C LYS A 172 -16.10 2.28 6.87
N VAL A 173 -14.80 2.32 6.63
CA VAL A 173 -14.12 1.44 5.67
C VAL A 173 -13.18 0.54 6.45
N LEU A 174 -13.31 -0.77 6.30
CA LEU A 174 -12.58 -1.76 7.08
C LEU A 174 -11.67 -2.59 6.17
N ASN A 175 -10.48 -2.94 6.66
CA ASN A 175 -9.67 -4.03 6.11
C ASN A 175 -9.70 -5.19 7.10
N TYR A 176 -10.67 -6.10 6.96
CA TYR A 176 -10.84 -7.22 7.90
C TYR A 176 -10.30 -8.55 7.35
N GLY A 177 -10.15 -8.66 6.03
CA GLY A 177 -9.77 -9.92 5.38
C GLY A 177 -8.28 -10.05 5.09
N ALA A 178 -7.50 -8.96 5.09
CA ALA A 178 -6.06 -9.03 4.84
C ALA A 178 -5.24 -8.95 6.14
N GLY A 179 -4.16 -9.72 6.17
CA GLY A 179 -3.14 -9.66 7.23
C GLY A 179 -2.11 -8.55 7.03
N HIS A 180 -2.24 -7.72 6.00
CA HIS A 180 -1.33 -6.62 5.63
C HIS A 180 -2.14 -5.38 5.20
N ARG A 181 -1.49 -4.30 4.76
CA ARG A 181 -2.22 -3.13 4.24
C ARG A 181 -2.90 -3.47 2.92
N ALA A 182 -4.09 -2.93 2.66
CA ALA A 182 -4.85 -3.16 1.44
C ALA A 182 -5.25 -1.84 0.74
N PRO A 183 -5.23 -1.77 -0.61
CA PRO A 183 -4.83 -2.82 -1.55
C PRO A 183 -3.31 -2.96 -1.71
N THR A 184 -2.82 -4.14 -2.10
CA THR A 184 -1.38 -4.47 -2.00
C THR A 184 -0.62 -4.43 -3.31
N SER A 185 -1.30 -4.66 -4.45
CA SER A 185 -0.62 -4.67 -5.74
C SER A 185 -0.12 -3.27 -6.12
N PRO A 186 1.10 -3.14 -6.68
CA PRO A 186 1.58 -1.86 -7.20
C PRO A 186 0.60 -1.25 -8.21
N GLY A 187 0.22 0.01 -7.98
CA GLY A 187 -0.76 0.74 -8.78
C GLY A 187 -2.23 0.34 -8.58
N SER A 188 -2.51 -0.68 -7.77
CA SER A 188 -3.89 -0.91 -7.32
C SER A 188 -4.30 0.18 -6.32
N HIS A 189 -5.52 0.66 -6.48
CA HIS A 189 -6.14 1.56 -5.51
C HIS A 189 -7.63 1.25 -5.37
N VAL A 190 -8.19 1.63 -4.22
CA VAL A 190 -9.61 1.57 -3.94
C VAL A 190 -10.12 2.99 -3.75
N LEU A 191 -11.22 3.33 -4.41
CA LEU A 191 -11.94 4.58 -4.20
C LEU A 191 -13.11 4.30 -3.26
N LEU A 192 -13.23 5.09 -2.19
CA LEU A 192 -14.53 5.28 -1.56
C LEU A 192 -15.29 6.36 -2.34
N LEU A 193 -16.50 6.04 -2.78
CA LEU A 193 -17.45 6.98 -3.36
C LEU A 193 -18.65 7.12 -2.45
N VAL A 194 -18.98 8.35 -2.07
CA VAL A 194 -20.15 8.67 -1.25
C VAL A 194 -21.09 9.53 -2.07
N ASP A 195 -22.27 9.00 -2.35
CA ASP A 195 -23.29 9.72 -3.09
C ASP A 195 -24.52 9.88 -2.21
N ALA A 196 -25.18 11.03 -2.29
CA ALA A 196 -26.46 11.28 -1.67
C ALA A 196 -27.37 12.01 -2.65
N VAL A 197 -28.63 11.61 -2.71
CA VAL A 197 -29.66 12.16 -3.57
C VAL A 197 -30.91 12.50 -2.76
N ASP A 198 -31.69 13.48 -3.23
CA ASP A 198 -33.01 13.78 -2.68
C ASP A 198 -34.09 12.78 -3.17
N SER A 199 -35.34 13.06 -2.81
CA SER A 199 -36.51 12.27 -3.20
C SER A 199 -36.77 12.20 -4.71
N GLU A 200 -36.27 13.18 -5.47
CA GLU A 200 -36.38 13.23 -6.93
C GLU A 200 -35.19 12.55 -7.62
N GLY A 201 -34.22 12.06 -6.84
CA GLY A 201 -32.97 11.48 -7.34
C GLY A 201 -31.94 12.53 -7.76
N ALA A 202 -32.14 13.81 -7.43
CA ALA A 202 -31.16 14.85 -7.72
C ALA A 202 -30.00 14.80 -6.70
N PRO A 203 -28.73 14.96 -7.14
CA PRO A 203 -27.58 14.90 -6.25
C PRO A 203 -27.59 16.02 -5.19
N LEU A 204 -27.43 15.66 -3.93
CA LEU A 204 -27.27 16.62 -2.84
C LEU A 204 -25.88 17.25 -2.89
N ALA A 205 -25.80 18.54 -2.53
CA ALA A 205 -24.54 19.26 -2.48
C ALA A 205 -23.70 18.85 -1.25
N LEU A 206 -22.48 18.36 -1.48
CA LEU A 206 -21.52 18.12 -0.39
C LEU A 206 -21.11 19.46 0.25
N HIS A 207 -21.49 19.66 1.50
CA HIS A 207 -21.12 20.80 2.32
C HIS A 207 -19.73 20.63 2.98
N LYS A 208 -19.46 19.45 3.56
CA LYS A 208 -18.20 19.13 4.25
C LYS A 208 -17.86 17.66 4.09
N GLY A 209 -16.58 17.35 3.92
CA GLY A 209 -16.07 15.98 3.79
C GLY A 209 -14.88 15.92 2.83
N TYR A 210 -14.26 14.75 2.72
CA TYR A 210 -13.18 14.53 1.77
C TYR A 210 -13.70 14.54 0.32
N ARG A 211 -12.82 14.94 -0.59
CA ARG A 211 -13.09 14.91 -2.03
C ARG A 211 -11.96 14.15 -2.71
N LEU A 212 -12.35 13.35 -3.69
CA LEU A 212 -11.37 12.64 -4.50
C LEU A 212 -10.51 13.62 -5.31
N PRO A 213 -9.20 13.38 -5.41
CA PRO A 213 -8.27 14.29 -6.07
C PRO A 213 -8.43 14.25 -7.60
N GLU A 214 -7.71 15.08 -8.34
CA GLU A 214 -7.84 15.12 -9.81
C GLU A 214 -7.26 13.89 -10.51
N GLU A 215 -6.28 13.26 -9.89
CA GLU A 215 -5.54 12.13 -10.44
C GLU A 215 -6.38 10.86 -10.58
N VAL A 216 -7.51 10.75 -9.86
CA VAL A 216 -8.43 9.61 -10.04
C VAL A 216 -9.25 9.69 -11.34
N GLY A 217 -9.05 10.74 -12.14
CA GLY A 217 -9.68 10.95 -13.44
C GLY A 217 -10.95 11.78 -13.37
N ALA A 218 -11.28 12.43 -14.49
CA ALA A 218 -12.36 13.42 -14.58
C ALA A 218 -13.75 12.92 -14.13
N ARG A 219 -14.00 11.60 -14.21
CA ARG A 219 -15.25 10.98 -13.75
C ARG A 219 -15.43 11.04 -12.23
N PHE A 220 -14.34 10.97 -11.48
CA PHE A 220 -14.36 10.83 -10.03
C PHE A 220 -13.83 12.06 -9.30
N SER A 221 -12.99 12.85 -9.96
CA SER A 221 -12.42 14.08 -9.40
C SER A 221 -13.49 15.00 -8.80
N GLY A 222 -13.21 15.49 -7.59
CA GLY A 222 -14.07 16.42 -6.86
C GLY A 222 -15.31 15.81 -6.21
N ARG A 223 -15.63 14.53 -6.49
CA ARG A 223 -16.73 13.82 -5.83
C ARG A 223 -16.40 13.51 -4.37
N ALA A 224 -17.42 13.38 -3.54
CA ALA A 224 -17.25 13.02 -2.13
C ALA A 224 -16.70 11.59 -2.02
N GLY A 225 -15.61 11.42 -1.29
CA GLY A 225 -14.90 10.15 -1.25
C GLY A 225 -13.49 10.22 -0.67
N GLU A 226 -12.81 9.07 -0.67
CA GLU A 226 -11.45 8.89 -0.17
C GLU A 226 -10.67 7.96 -1.10
N LEU A 227 -9.36 8.17 -1.23
CA LEU A 227 -8.48 7.38 -2.10
C LEU A 227 -7.58 6.49 -1.24
N TYR A 228 -7.74 5.17 -1.35
CA TYR A 228 -6.93 4.18 -0.66
C TYR A 228 -5.88 3.59 -1.61
N GLY A 229 -4.61 3.90 -1.38
CA GLY A 229 -3.52 3.39 -2.20
C GLY A 229 -2.15 3.89 -1.76
N ARG A 230 -1.11 3.36 -2.41
CA ARG A 230 0.26 3.86 -2.27
C ARG A 230 0.65 4.59 -3.55
N PHE A 231 1.06 5.84 -3.40
CA PHE A 231 1.39 6.73 -4.50
C PHE A 231 2.79 7.28 -4.35
N TYR A 232 3.44 7.43 -5.49
CA TYR A 232 4.82 7.84 -5.62
C TYR A 232 4.93 9.19 -6.32
N GLY A 233 6.10 9.81 -6.24
CA GLY A 233 6.37 11.10 -6.86
C GLY A 233 7.83 11.23 -7.26
N ARG A 234 8.09 12.11 -8.24
CA ARG A 234 9.44 12.44 -8.71
C ARG A 234 9.82 13.84 -8.23
N GLY A 235 10.98 13.95 -7.59
CA GLY A 235 11.46 15.21 -7.02
C GLY A 235 10.50 15.74 -5.95
N ASP A 236 10.23 17.04 -6.03
CA ASP A 236 9.30 17.79 -5.17
C ASP A 236 7.86 17.86 -5.73
N ALA A 237 7.61 17.30 -6.91
CA ALA A 237 6.27 17.27 -7.49
C ALA A 237 5.30 16.51 -6.58
N GLN A 238 4.10 17.06 -6.39
CA GLN A 238 3.01 16.44 -5.62
C GLN A 238 2.11 15.54 -6.46
N THR A 239 2.36 15.45 -7.77
CA THR A 239 1.58 14.61 -8.69
C THR A 239 1.70 13.14 -8.28
N LEU A 240 0.55 12.50 -8.09
CA LEU A 240 0.48 11.09 -7.73
C LEU A 240 0.87 10.22 -8.92
N GLN A 241 1.80 9.30 -8.70
CA GLN A 241 2.17 8.23 -9.63
C GLN A 241 1.87 6.88 -8.99
N GLU A 242 1.29 5.97 -9.76
CA GLU A 242 0.90 4.64 -9.30
C GLU A 242 2.07 3.66 -9.23
N ARG A 243 3.07 3.93 -10.06
CA ARG A 243 4.24 3.09 -10.23
C ARG A 243 5.48 3.81 -9.72
N PRO A 244 6.44 3.06 -9.19
CA PRO A 244 7.71 3.60 -8.71
C PRO A 244 8.67 3.98 -9.86
N ASP A 245 8.30 3.79 -11.14
CA ASP A 245 9.19 3.91 -12.30
C ASP A 245 9.78 5.32 -12.43
N GLY A 246 11.01 5.49 -11.94
CA GLY A 246 11.67 6.79 -11.85
C GLY A 246 11.05 7.74 -10.82
N ALA A 247 10.29 7.21 -9.87
CA ALA A 247 9.92 7.92 -8.66
C ALA A 247 11.13 8.04 -7.72
N THR A 248 11.11 9.06 -6.87
CA THR A 248 12.16 9.31 -5.87
C THR A 248 11.65 9.37 -4.43
N ARG A 249 10.32 9.30 -4.24
CA ARG A 249 9.67 9.26 -2.93
C ARG A 249 8.32 8.56 -3.00
N VAL A 250 7.86 8.06 -1.85
CA VAL A 250 6.42 7.82 -1.62
C VAL A 250 5.80 9.17 -1.26
N VAL A 251 4.75 9.57 -1.97
CA VAL A 251 4.00 10.82 -1.71
C VAL A 251 2.96 10.58 -0.64
N MET A 252 2.27 9.44 -0.72
CA MET A 252 1.17 9.07 0.16
C MET A 252 1.03 7.55 0.22
N ASP A 253 0.72 7.01 1.40
CA ASP A 253 0.28 5.63 1.58
C ASP A 253 -0.96 5.62 2.48
N SER A 254 -2.13 5.77 1.86
CA SER A 254 -3.43 5.82 2.52
C SER A 254 -4.07 4.44 2.65
N ARG A 255 -3.34 3.36 2.34
CA ARG A 255 -3.87 2.00 2.44
C ARG A 255 -4.25 1.65 3.87
N LEU A 256 -5.40 1.01 4.04
CA LEU A 256 -5.87 0.56 5.36
C LEU A 256 -4.97 -0.55 5.90
N GLN A 257 -4.47 -0.36 7.12
CA GLN A 257 -3.73 -1.39 7.84
C GLN A 257 -4.62 -2.61 8.16
N ALA A 258 -3.98 -3.76 8.36
CA ALA A 258 -4.64 -5.01 8.66
C ALA A 258 -5.49 -4.90 9.94
N GLY A 259 -6.76 -5.28 9.84
CA GLY A 259 -7.73 -5.21 10.94
C GLY A 259 -8.14 -3.80 11.36
N GLN A 260 -7.63 -2.76 10.69
CA GLN A 260 -7.99 -1.37 10.97
C GLN A 260 -9.22 -0.94 10.18
N HIS A 261 -9.80 0.18 10.62
CA HIS A 261 -10.85 0.87 9.91
C HIS A 261 -10.62 2.38 9.95
N ASP A 262 -11.07 3.05 8.90
CA ASP A 262 -11.26 4.50 8.92
C ASP A 262 -12.72 4.82 9.21
N GLU A 263 -12.94 5.95 9.88
CA GLU A 263 -14.27 6.55 10.07
C GLU A 263 -14.26 7.95 9.45
N LEU A 264 -15.06 8.12 8.40
CA LEU A 264 -15.11 9.33 7.58
C LEU A 264 -16.49 9.97 7.69
N ASN A 265 -16.53 11.30 7.83
CA ASN A 265 -17.78 12.03 7.98
C ASN A 265 -18.02 12.95 6.78
N PHE A 266 -19.21 12.84 6.19
CA PHE A 266 -19.66 13.65 5.07
C PHE A 266 -20.95 14.36 5.44
N VAL A 267 -21.05 15.63 5.10
CA VAL A 267 -22.22 16.47 5.37
C VAL A 267 -22.75 16.98 4.05
N PHE A 268 -24.00 16.67 3.75
CA PHE A 268 -24.73 17.11 2.57
C PHE A 268 -25.83 18.10 2.97
N LEU A 269 -26.11 19.06 2.10
CA LEU A 269 -27.24 19.97 2.26
C LEU A 269 -28.51 19.27 1.76
N LEU A 270 -29.51 19.18 2.64
CA LEU A 270 -30.87 18.82 2.27
C LEU A 270 -31.62 20.07 1.77
N PRO A 271 -32.60 19.91 0.87
CA PRO A 271 -33.55 20.98 0.54
C PRO A 271 -34.24 21.52 1.80
N GLU A 272 -34.61 22.81 1.80
CA GLU A 272 -35.34 23.42 2.92
C GLU A 272 -36.75 22.82 3.08
N GLU A 273 -37.35 22.40 1.97
CA GLU A 273 -38.65 21.74 1.93
C GLU A 273 -38.42 20.22 1.78
N ALA A 274 -38.69 19.47 2.85
CA ALA A 274 -38.73 18.01 2.78
C ALA A 274 -40.05 17.58 2.09
N PRO A 275 -40.05 16.47 1.33
CA PRO A 275 -41.30 15.93 0.79
C PRO A 275 -42.27 15.57 1.93
N GLU A 276 -43.56 15.82 1.72
CA GLU A 276 -44.61 15.54 2.71
C GLU A 276 -44.76 14.03 2.99
N GLU A 277 -44.47 13.19 2.00
CA GLU A 277 -44.51 11.72 2.11
C GLU A 277 -43.33 11.07 1.36
N GLY A 278 -42.89 9.90 1.80
CA GLY A 278 -41.88 9.08 1.13
C GLY A 278 -40.44 9.26 1.63
N VAL A 279 -39.48 8.84 0.80
CA VAL A 279 -38.04 8.91 1.11
C VAL A 279 -37.53 10.31 0.78
N ALA A 280 -37.20 11.10 1.79
CA ALA A 280 -36.62 12.43 1.65
C ALA A 280 -35.20 12.44 1.08
N TRP A 281 -34.41 11.38 1.33
CA TRP A 281 -33.08 11.21 0.76
C TRP A 281 -32.66 9.75 0.70
N SER A 282 -31.75 9.44 -0.22
CA SER A 282 -31.03 8.17 -0.27
C SER A 282 -29.54 8.44 -0.36
N ALA A 283 -28.75 7.64 0.34
CA ALA A 283 -27.29 7.72 0.36
C ALA A 283 -26.66 6.35 0.10
N THR A 284 -25.53 6.36 -0.60
CA THR A 284 -24.74 5.17 -0.87
C THR A 284 -23.27 5.43 -0.59
N ALA A 285 -22.59 4.44 -0.02
CA ALA A 285 -21.14 4.41 0.12
C ALA A 285 -20.63 3.17 -0.61
N ARG A 286 -19.74 3.35 -1.59
CA ARG A 286 -19.23 2.29 -2.46
C ARG A 286 -17.73 2.24 -2.44
N LEU A 287 -17.18 1.04 -2.33
CA LEU A 287 -15.77 0.79 -2.59
C LEU A 287 -15.58 0.33 -4.02
N VAL A 288 -14.70 1.00 -4.75
CA VAL A 288 -14.44 0.72 -6.16
C VAL A 288 -12.96 0.43 -6.34
N TRP A 289 -12.64 -0.80 -6.73
CA TRP A 289 -11.28 -1.17 -7.12
C TRP A 289 -10.97 -0.70 -8.54
N ARG A 290 -9.75 -0.22 -8.72
CA ARG A 290 -9.19 0.15 -10.02
C ARG A 290 -7.74 -0.30 -10.12
N GLY A 291 -7.37 -0.76 -11.31
CA GLY A 291 -6.01 -1.19 -11.62
C GLY A 291 -5.10 -0.04 -12.08
N SER A 292 -5.68 1.12 -12.43
CA SER A 292 -4.93 2.34 -12.75
C SER A 292 -5.75 3.63 -12.57
N LEU A 293 -5.11 4.71 -12.11
CA LEU A 293 -5.63 6.05 -11.84
C LEU A 293 -6.15 6.66 -13.14
N ALA A 294 -5.48 6.35 -14.25
CA ALA A 294 -5.83 6.77 -15.60
C ALA A 294 -6.97 5.95 -16.24
N GLU A 295 -7.47 4.90 -15.58
CA GLU A 295 -8.50 4.02 -16.14
C GLU A 295 -9.81 4.80 -16.39
N ALA A 296 -10.24 4.97 -17.64
CA ALA A 296 -11.48 5.69 -17.93
C ALA A 296 -12.76 4.97 -17.45
N GLY A 297 -12.63 3.71 -17.03
CA GLY A 297 -13.72 2.83 -16.60
C GLY A 297 -14.36 3.22 -15.27
N ALA A 298 -15.46 2.53 -14.96
CA ALA A 298 -16.15 2.69 -13.67
C ALA A 298 -15.39 2.04 -12.50
N GLY A 299 -14.35 1.24 -12.79
CA GLY A 299 -13.79 0.28 -11.86
C GLY A 299 -14.75 -0.87 -11.53
N ARG A 300 -14.32 -1.76 -10.64
CA ARG A 300 -15.13 -2.85 -10.09
C ARG A 300 -15.65 -2.45 -8.72
N VAL A 301 -16.96 -2.48 -8.51
CA VAL A 301 -17.54 -2.29 -7.17
C VAL A 301 -17.21 -3.53 -6.34
N LEU A 302 -16.54 -3.31 -5.21
CA LEU A 302 -16.20 -4.35 -4.24
C LEU A 302 -17.32 -4.53 -3.22
N GLU A 303 -17.80 -3.40 -2.69
CA GLU A 303 -18.76 -3.38 -1.59
C GLU A 303 -19.63 -2.12 -1.68
N GLU A 304 -20.85 -2.22 -1.19
CA GLU A 304 -21.82 -1.11 -1.19
C GLU A 304 -22.70 -1.15 0.06
N ALA A 305 -22.75 -0.02 0.77
CA ALA A 305 -23.72 0.22 1.83
C ALA A 305 -24.70 1.30 1.41
N ARG A 306 -25.97 1.12 1.79
CA ARG A 306 -27.05 2.07 1.51
C ARG A 306 -27.72 2.51 2.80
N ALA A 307 -28.16 3.75 2.82
CA ALA A 307 -29.04 4.30 3.84
C ALA A 307 -30.10 5.15 3.16
N ASP A 308 -31.32 5.11 3.67
CA ASP A 308 -32.41 5.97 3.24
C ASP A 308 -33.08 6.59 4.46
N SER A 309 -33.76 7.71 4.26
CA SER A 309 -34.75 8.16 5.24
C SER A 309 -35.96 7.25 5.11
N SER A 310 -35.95 6.08 5.76
CA SER A 310 -37.21 5.43 6.05
C SER A 310 -38.06 6.43 6.83
N GLY A 311 -39.28 6.70 6.33
CA GLY A 311 -40.27 7.46 7.09
C GLY A 311 -40.38 6.80 8.46
N LYS A 312 -40.27 7.60 9.53
CA LYS A 312 -40.26 7.11 10.92
C LYS A 312 -41.26 5.97 11.08
N ASP A 313 -40.77 4.78 11.42
CA ASP A 313 -41.54 3.88 12.26
C ASP A 313 -41.75 4.65 13.58
N GLU A 314 -42.93 5.28 13.71
CA GLU A 314 -43.41 5.84 14.98
C GLU A 314 -43.55 4.75 16.05
#